data_AF-A0AAV9EL60-F1
#
_entry.id   AF-A0AAV9EL60-F1
#
_cell.length_a   1.000
_cell.length_b   1.000
_cell.length_c   1.000
_cell.angle_alpha   90.00
_cell.angle_beta   90.00
_cell.angle_gamma   90.00
#
_symmetry.space_group_name_H-M   'P 1'
#
loop_
_entity.id
_entity.type
_entity.pdbx_description
1 polymer ?
#
loop_
_entity_poly.entity_id
_entity_poly.type
_entity_poly.pdbx_seq_one_letter_code
_entity_poly.pdbx_strand_id
1 'polypeptide(L)' 'MLDKTICAMSTVFIGSSGSTFTEDIYRLRKEWGSASVCDEYLCEGEQPNFIAENE' A
#
# COMPACT_ATOMS: atom_id res chain seq x y z
N MET A 1 12.28 2.93 -6.72
CA MET A 1 12.55 1.98 -5.60
C MET A 1 12.61 2.67 -4.25
N LEU A 2 13.09 3.92 -4.17
CA LEU A 2 13.10 4.71 -2.93
C LEU A 2 11.73 4.77 -2.25
N ASP A 3 10.66 5.04 -3.02
CA ASP A 3 9.30 5.12 -2.48
C ASP A 3 8.88 3.82 -1.80
N LYS A 4 9.25 2.67 -2.38
CA LYS A 4 8.94 1.37 -1.77
C LYS A 4 9.65 1.18 -0.43
N THR A 5 10.92 1.57 -0.37
CA THR A 5 11.69 1.51 0.88
C THR A 5 11.09 2.42 1.95
N ILE A 6 10.76 3.67 1.60
CA ILE A 6 10.19 4.64 2.56
C ILE A 6 8.83 4.14 3.08
N CYS A 7 7.94 3.68 2.19
CA CYS A 7 6.65 3.12 2.58
C CYS A 7 6.81 1.82 3.40
N ALA A 8 7.82 0.99 3.12
CA ALA A 8 8.07 -0.21 3.91
C ALA A 8 8.63 0.09 5.31
N MET A 9 9.32 1.22 5.50
CA MET A 9 9.87 1.64 6.79
C MET A 9 8.90 2.48 7.64
N SER A 10 7.74 2.88 7.11
CA SER A 10 6.79 3.71 7.85
C SER A 10 6.19 2.96 9.04
N THR A 11 5.71 3.68 10.06
CA THR A 11 5.01 3.04 11.20
C THR A 11 3.65 2.48 10.78
N VAL A 12 2.98 3.15 9.84
CA VAL A 12 1.70 2.74 9.26
C VAL A 12 1.77 2.97 7.75
N PHE A 13 1.21 2.06 6.97
CA PHE A 13 1.11 2.16 5.52
C PHE A 13 -0.35 1.99 5.09
N ILE A 14 -0.85 2.91 4.26
CA ILE A 14 -2.17 2.82 3.64
C ILE A 14 -1.95 2.72 2.13
N GLY A 15 -2.46 1.66 1.53
CA GLY A 15 -2.26 1.34 0.11
C GLY A 15 -3.56 1.35 -0.70
N SER A 16 -3.46 1.14 -2.00
CA SER A 16 -4.63 1.06 -2.89
C SER A 16 -4.88 -0.38 -3.32
N SER A 17 -6.12 -0.84 -3.25
CA SER A 17 -6.49 -2.19 -3.68
C SER A 17 -6.18 -2.41 -5.17
N GLY A 18 -5.65 -3.59 -5.51
CA GLY A 18 -5.26 -3.94 -6.88
C GLY A 18 -3.95 -3.34 -7.39
N SER A 19 -3.25 -2.53 -6.58
CA SER A 19 -1.96 -1.95 -6.95
C SER A 19 -0.82 -2.93 -6.67
N THR A 20 -0.10 -3.34 -7.71
CA THR A 20 1.12 -4.17 -7.57
C THR A 20 2.19 -3.49 -6.71
N PHE A 21 2.24 -2.15 -6.71
CA PHE A 21 3.09 -1.38 -5.82
C PHE A 21 2.71 -1.63 -4.36
N THR A 22 1.42 -1.55 -4.03
CA THR A 22 0.89 -1.76 -2.67
C THR A 22 1.20 -3.16 -2.17
N GLU A 23 0.98 -4.18 -2.99
CA GLU A 23 1.29 -5.58 -2.64
C GLU A 23 2.78 -5.80 -2.36
N ASP A 24 3.66 -5.14 -3.12
CA ASP A 24 5.10 -5.19 -2.86
C ASP A 24 5.47 -4.54 -1.52
N ILE A 25 4.81 -3.44 -1.12
CA ILE A 25 5.03 -2.83 0.20
C ILE A 25 4.62 -3.78 1.31
N TYR A 26 3.42 -4.36 1.23
CA TYR A 26 2.95 -5.32 2.23
C TYR A 26 3.90 -6.50 2.39
N ARG A 27 4.41 -7.03 1.28
CA ARG A 27 5.43 -8.09 1.32
C ARG A 27 6.71 -7.62 2.03
N LEU A 28 7.25 -6.47 1.66
CA LEU A 28 8.47 -5.92 2.28
C LEU A 28 8.28 -5.65 3.78
N ARG A 29 7.13 -5.07 4.18
CA ARG A 29 6.82 -4.80 5.59
C ARG A 29 6.75 -6.07 6.43
N LYS A 30 6.20 -7.15 5.87
CA LYS A 30 6.17 -8.47 6.51
C LYS A 30 7.58 -9.07 6.63
N GLU A 31 8.38 -8.99 5.57
CA GLU A 31 9.76 -9.49 5.56
C GLU A 31 10.66 -8.72 6.54
N TRP A 32 10.45 -7.41 6.68
CA TRP A 32 11.28 -6.54 7.54
C TRP A 32 10.74 -6.42 8.98
N GLY A 33 9.57 -7.00 9.26
CA GLY A 33 8.94 -6.94 10.58
C GLY A 33 8.39 -5.56 10.96
N SER A 34 8.16 -4.68 9.99
CA SER A 34 7.56 -3.35 10.18
C SER A 34 6.04 -3.32 9.97
N ALA A 35 5.44 -4.46 9.61
CA ALA A 35 3.99 -4.60 9.47
C ALA A 35 3.26 -4.17 10.75
N SER A 36 2.18 -3.41 10.57
CA SER A 36 1.37 -2.85 11.64
C SER A 36 -0.07 -3.34 11.53
N VAL A 37 -0.75 -3.44 12.67
CA VAL A 37 -2.20 -3.73 12.72
C VAL A 37 -3.06 -2.59 12.17
N CYS A 38 -2.46 -1.41 11.97
CA CYS A 38 -3.11 -0.25 11.37
C CYS A 38 -2.81 -0.11 9.87
N ASP A 39 -2.09 -1.07 9.26
CA ASP A 39 -1.89 -1.06 7.82
C ASP A 39 -3.21 -1.43 7.13
N GLU A 40 -3.65 -0.60 6.17
CA GLU A 40 -5.01 -0.68 5.61
C GLU A 40 -5.03 -0.40 4.11
N TYR A 41 -6.15 -0.74 3.46
CA TYR A 41 -6.45 -0.25 2.11
C TYR A 41 -7.27 1.04 2.16
N LEU A 42 -6.98 1.96 1.25
CA LEU A 42 -7.72 3.19 1.09
C LEU A 42 -9.17 2.87 0.72
N CYS A 43 -10.10 3.32 1.58
CA CYS A 43 -11.54 3.09 1.42
C CYS A 43 -11.87 1.61 1.16
N GLU A 44 -11.39 0.72 2.02
CA GLU A 44 -11.59 -0.73 1.87
C GLU A 44 -13.08 -1.08 1.64
N GLY A 45 -13.33 -1.87 0.60
CA GLY A 45 -14.69 -2.30 0.21
C GLY A 45 -15.45 -1.32 -0.70
N GLU A 46 -14.94 -0.12 -0.92
CA GLU A 46 -15.56 0.89 -1.79
C GLU A 46 -14.92 0.91 -3.18
N GLN A 47 -15.70 1.26 -4.21
CA GLN A 47 -15.18 1.52 -5.55
C GLN A 47 -14.76 2.99 -5.70
N PRO A 48 -13.68 3.30 -6.46
CA PRO A 48 -13.34 4.67 -6.75
C PRO A 48 -14.47 5.40 -7.48
N ASN A 49 -14.79 6.61 -7.04
CA ASN A 49 -15.78 7.47 -7.71
C ASN A 49 -15.31 7.96 -9.11
N PHE A 50 -14.02 7.81 -9.40
CA PHE A 50 -13.40 8.19 -10.66
C PHE A 50 -12.23 7.25 -10.94
N ILE A 51 -12.18 6.69 -12.15
CA ILE A 51 -11.03 5.93 -12.65
C ILE A 51 -10.45 6.76 -13.79
N ALA A 52 -9.21 7.22 -13.62
CA ALA A 52 -8.51 7.92 -14.69
C ALA A 52 -8.26 6.93 -15.85
N GLU A 53 -8.51 7.37 -17.08
CA GLU A 53 -8.03 6.64 -18.26
C GLU A 53 -6.50 6.70 -18.29
N ASN A 54 -5.87 5.65 -18.83
CA ASN A 54 -4.41 5.60 -18.96
C ASN A 54 -3.89 6.86 -19.66
N GLU A 55 -2.79 7.44 -19.15
CA GLU A 55 -2.01 8.47 -19.87
C GLU A 55 -1.55 7.99 -21.25
#